data_AF-A0AAC8YLY6-F1
#
_entry.id   AF-A0AAC8YLY6-F1
#
_cell.length_a   1.000
_cell.length_b   1.000
_cell.length_c   1.000
_cell.angle_alpha   90.00
_cell.angle_beta   90.00
_cell.angle_gamma   90.00
#
_symmetry.space_group_name_H-M   'P 1'
#
loop_
_entity.id
_entity.type
_entity.pdbx_description
1 polymer ?
#
loop_
_entity_poly.entity_id
_entity_poly.type
_entity_poly.pdbx_seq_one_letter_code
_entity_poly.pdbx_strand_id
1 'polypeptide(L)'
;MADGAMNVSKFEFKSHNEPDEIRSPDKTRVEVVRLTGFTLGRLNMEPGWRWSECVKPVVKTDSCQVSHVGYVVSGALTVRLNDGTQKTLTKGTSYTIPPGHDAWVEGNERFTCIEVMSAEQYAKPA
;
A
#
# COMPACT_ATOMS: atom_id res chain seq x y z
N MET A 1 13.35 11.46 -26.53
CA MET A 1 13.58 12.42 -25.43
C MET A 1 14.29 11.64 -24.34
N ALA A 2 15.62 11.63 -24.35
CA ALA A 2 16.39 10.99 -23.29
C ALA A 2 16.39 11.92 -22.06
N ASP A 3 15.99 11.34 -20.93
CA ASP A 3 16.42 11.64 -19.57
C ASP A 3 16.36 13.08 -19.08
N GLY A 4 15.20 13.44 -18.52
CA GLY A 4 15.23 14.17 -17.25
C GLY A 4 15.87 13.22 -16.23
N ALA A 5 17.15 13.42 -15.92
CA ALA A 5 17.95 12.48 -15.14
C ALA A 5 17.19 11.98 -13.89
N MET A 6 16.96 10.67 -13.81
CA MET A 6 16.54 10.02 -12.57
C MET A 6 17.70 10.13 -11.58
N ASN A 7 17.72 11.22 -10.81
CA ASN A 7 18.83 11.57 -9.94
C ASN A 7 18.39 11.55 -8.47
N VAL A 8 19.07 10.74 -7.66
CA VAL A 8 18.98 10.81 -6.19
C VAL A 8 20.07 11.78 -5.73
N SER A 9 19.67 12.97 -5.31
CA SER A 9 20.58 14.09 -5.03
C SER A 9 21.21 14.06 -3.63
N LYS A 10 20.75 13.15 -2.76
CA LYS A 10 21.23 13.04 -1.38
C LYS A 10 21.35 11.57 -0.98
N PHE A 11 22.47 11.21 -0.38
CA PHE A 11 22.65 9.89 0.23
C PHE A 11 21.95 9.88 1.60
N GLU A 12 20.82 9.19 1.66
CA GLU A 12 19.99 9.06 2.87
C GLU A 12 19.60 7.60 3.06
N PHE A 13 19.46 7.20 4.32
CA PHE A 13 18.96 5.88 4.68
C PHE A 13 18.08 6.02 5.92
N LYS A 14 16.96 5.31 5.90
CA LYS A 14 15.99 5.26 7.00
C LYS A 14 15.40 3.86 7.06
N SER A 15 15.03 3.44 8.26
CA SER A 15 14.53 2.09 8.51
C SER A 15 13.02 2.09 8.68
N HIS A 16 12.33 1.14 8.05
CA HIS A 16 10.91 0.90 8.36
C HIS A 16 10.71 0.31 9.77
N ASN A 17 11.78 -0.11 10.45
CA ASN A 17 11.71 -0.51 11.87
C ASN A 17 11.66 0.70 12.81
N GLU A 18 12.00 1.89 12.31
CA GLU A 18 11.88 3.18 13.00
C GLU A 18 11.21 4.18 12.04
N PRO A 19 9.93 3.94 11.69
CA PRO A 19 9.25 4.73 10.66
C PRO A 19 8.95 6.15 11.15
N ASP A 20 8.82 7.07 10.20
CA ASP A 20 8.46 8.47 10.50
C ASP A 20 7.00 8.60 10.95
N GLU A 21 6.15 7.72 10.46
CA GLU A 21 4.73 7.69 10.77
C GLU A 21 4.26 6.24 10.76
N ILE A 22 3.40 5.91 11.72
CA ILE A 22 2.65 4.65 11.74
C ILE A 22 1.16 5.00 11.66
N ARG A 23 0.45 4.39 10.71
CA ARG A 23 -1.02 4.40 10.67
C ARG A 23 -1.52 2.99 10.99
N SER A 24 -2.44 2.89 11.94
CA SER A 24 -2.95 1.60 12.43
C SER A 24 -4.48 1.51 12.45
N PRO A 25 -5.18 1.63 11.30
CA PRO A 25 -6.56 1.16 11.20
C PRO A 25 -6.70 -0.31 11.61
N ASP A 26 -7.94 -0.78 11.80
CA ASP A 26 -8.18 -2.17 12.19
C ASP A 26 -7.46 -3.16 11.27
N LYS A 27 -6.80 -4.18 11.84
CA LYS A 27 -5.99 -5.19 11.13
C LYS A 27 -4.95 -4.64 10.13
N THR A 28 -4.61 -3.37 10.23
CA THR A 28 -3.77 -2.65 9.28
C THR A 28 -2.60 -2.04 10.02
N ARG A 29 -1.41 -2.12 9.44
CA ARG A 29 -0.27 -1.33 9.90
C ARG A 29 0.52 -0.80 8.71
N VAL A 30 0.48 0.51 8.55
CA VAL A 30 1.21 1.25 7.52
C VAL A 30 2.40 1.92 8.19
N GLU A 31 3.60 1.56 7.77
CA GLU A 31 4.83 2.25 8.16
C GLU A 31 5.27 3.14 7.02
N VAL A 32 5.47 4.43 7.29
CA VAL A 32 5.87 5.40 6.27
C VAL A 32 7.26 5.92 6.59
N VAL A 33 8.12 5.94 5.58
CA VAL A 33 9.45 6.53 5.62
C VAL A 33 9.54 7.58 4.52
N ARG A 34 9.99 8.78 4.89
CA ARG A 34 10.17 9.91 3.98
C ARG A 34 11.65 10.21 3.82
N LEU A 35 12.08 10.19 2.57
CA LEU A 35 13.39 10.61 2.09
C LEU A 35 13.21 11.86 1.22
N THR A 36 14.29 12.56 0.90
CA THR A 36 14.21 13.75 0.06
C THR A 36 13.68 13.40 -1.32
N GLY A 37 12.42 13.78 -1.62
CA GLY A 37 11.76 13.53 -2.90
C GLY A 37 11.09 12.16 -3.05
N PHE A 38 11.13 11.32 -2.02
CA PHE A 38 10.58 9.95 -2.08
C PHE A 38 9.87 9.59 -0.79
N THR A 39 8.70 8.95 -0.90
CA THR A 39 8.02 8.33 0.23
C THR A 39 7.88 6.84 -0.06
N LEU A 40 8.37 6.01 0.86
CA LEU A 40 8.18 4.57 0.81
C LEU A 40 7.28 4.15 1.98
N GLY A 41 6.43 3.16 1.72
CA GLY A 41 5.59 2.54 2.72
C GLY A 41 5.83 1.05 2.81
N ARG A 42 5.79 0.50 4.02
CA ARG A 42 5.60 -0.95 4.24
C ARG A 42 4.22 -1.15 4.84
N LEU A 43 3.32 -1.75 4.06
CA LEU A 43 1.96 -2.01 4.47
C LEU A 43 1.85 -3.47 4.92
N ASN A 44 1.21 -3.67 6.07
CA ASN A 44 0.97 -4.96 6.67
C ASN A 44 -0.52 -5.10 6.93
N MET A 45 -1.12 -6.17 6.42
CA MET A 45 -2.54 -6.46 6.57
C MET A 45 -2.68 -7.87 7.16
N GLU A 46 -3.36 -7.97 8.30
CA GLU A 46 -3.54 -9.24 9.01
C GLU A 46 -4.54 -10.16 8.29
N PRO A 47 -4.53 -11.47 8.59
CA PRO A 47 -5.57 -12.39 8.12
C PRO A 47 -6.99 -11.89 8.42
N GLY A 48 -7.88 -12.04 7.43
CA GLY A 48 -9.25 -11.52 7.50
C GLY A 48 -9.35 -9.99 7.43
N TRP A 49 -8.29 -9.29 7.00
CA TRP A 49 -8.36 -7.89 6.62
C TRP A 49 -9.11 -7.71 5.30
N ARG A 50 -9.97 -6.69 5.25
CA ARG A 50 -10.62 -6.22 4.02
C ARG A 50 -10.69 -4.70 4.03
N TRP A 51 -10.35 -4.06 2.91
CA TRP A 51 -10.31 -2.60 2.80
C TRP A 51 -11.63 -1.96 3.20
N SER A 52 -12.76 -2.50 2.72
CA SER A 52 -14.11 -1.98 3.02
C SER A 52 -14.52 -2.07 4.49
N GLU A 53 -13.86 -2.92 5.27
CA GLU A 53 -14.16 -3.12 6.70
C GLU A 53 -13.16 -2.36 7.58
N CYS A 54 -11.88 -2.39 7.20
CA CYS A 54 -10.79 -1.90 8.03
C CYS A 54 -10.40 -0.45 7.72
N VAL A 55 -10.48 -0.03 6.44
CA VAL A 55 -9.96 1.27 5.99
C VAL A 55 -11.08 2.23 5.60
N LYS A 56 -12.16 1.75 4.96
CA LYS A 56 -13.35 2.57 4.64
C LYS A 56 -13.87 3.36 5.85
N PRO A 57 -13.97 2.81 7.08
CA PRO A 57 -14.43 3.59 8.22
C PRO A 57 -13.53 4.77 8.59
N VAL A 58 -12.25 4.75 8.18
CA VAL A 58 -11.27 5.81 8.44
C VAL A 58 -11.31 6.88 7.34
N VAL A 59 -11.36 6.46 6.07
CA VAL A 59 -11.22 7.37 4.91
C VAL A 59 -12.54 7.82 4.30
N LYS A 60 -13.66 7.22 4.71
CA LYS A 60 -15.04 7.64 4.37
C LYS A 60 -15.38 7.66 2.87
N THR A 61 -14.71 6.85 2.06
CA THR A 61 -15.04 6.64 0.64
C THR A 61 -15.69 5.28 0.41
N ASP A 62 -16.39 5.09 -0.72
CA ASP A 62 -17.08 3.82 -1.00
C ASP A 62 -16.17 2.68 -1.45
N SER A 63 -15.07 3.03 -2.12
CA SER A 63 -13.96 2.15 -2.52
C SER A 63 -12.63 2.90 -2.34
N CYS A 64 -11.50 2.21 -2.37
CA CYS A 64 -10.18 2.85 -2.32
C CYS A 64 -10.02 3.76 -3.53
N GLN A 65 -9.74 5.05 -3.31
CA GLN A 65 -9.52 6.03 -4.38
C GLN A 65 -8.04 6.35 -4.60
N VAL A 66 -7.14 5.72 -3.86
CA VAL A 66 -5.70 5.92 -4.02
C VAL A 66 -5.20 5.01 -5.14
N SER A 67 -4.32 5.53 -5.99
CA SER A 67 -3.60 4.72 -6.96
C SER A 67 -2.39 4.07 -6.29
N HIS A 68 -2.15 2.79 -6.55
CA HIS A 68 -1.08 2.03 -5.92
C HIS A 68 -0.01 1.60 -6.92
N VAL A 69 1.24 1.61 -6.46
CA VAL A 69 2.39 1.02 -7.17
C VAL A 69 3.26 0.37 -6.11
N GLY A 70 3.46 -0.94 -6.23
CA GLY A 70 4.15 -1.67 -5.18
C GLY A 70 4.63 -3.05 -5.56
N TYR A 71 5.17 -3.74 -4.55
CA TYR A 71 5.73 -5.08 -4.65
C TYR A 71 5.32 -5.93 -3.44
N VAL A 72 4.83 -7.15 -3.70
CA VAL A 72 4.41 -8.08 -2.65
C VAL A 72 5.61 -8.82 -2.05
N VAL A 73 5.80 -8.65 -0.75
CA VAL A 73 6.87 -9.31 0.03
C VAL A 73 6.42 -10.67 0.56
N SER A 74 5.19 -10.77 1.06
CA SER A 74 4.63 -12.00 1.65
C SER A 74 3.10 -12.02 1.59
N GLY A 75 2.52 -13.21 1.79
CA GLY A 75 1.07 -13.42 1.74
C GLY A 75 0.45 -13.24 0.35
N ALA A 76 -0.87 -13.09 0.33
CA ALA A 76 -1.67 -12.92 -0.87
C ALA A 76 -2.80 -11.89 -0.63
N LEU A 77 -3.03 -11.04 -1.62
CA LEU A 77 -4.06 -10.00 -1.60
C LEU A 77 -4.91 -10.12 -2.85
N THR A 78 -6.20 -10.35 -2.69
CA THR A 78 -7.14 -10.22 -3.80
C THR A 78 -7.62 -8.79 -3.90
N VAL A 79 -7.57 -8.25 -5.10
CA VAL A 79 -8.05 -6.91 -5.46
C VAL A 79 -9.22 -7.07 -6.41
N ARG A 80 -10.31 -6.34 -6.17
CA ARG A 80 -11.47 -6.27 -7.05
C ARG A 80 -11.78 -4.83 -7.40
N LEU A 81 -11.69 -4.51 -8.68
CA LEU A 81 -12.07 -3.21 -9.22
C LEU A 81 -13.59 -3.08 -9.27
N ASN A 82 -14.07 -1.83 -9.35
CA ASN A 82 -15.50 -1.54 -9.42
C ASN A 82 -16.19 -2.09 -10.69
N ASP A 83 -15.43 -2.34 -11.76
CA ASP A 83 -15.95 -3.00 -12.98
C ASP A 83 -16.10 -4.53 -12.83
N GLY A 84 -15.73 -5.08 -11.67
CA GLY A 84 -15.78 -6.50 -11.35
C GLY A 84 -14.48 -7.26 -11.67
N THR A 85 -13.49 -6.64 -12.32
CA THR A 85 -12.19 -7.26 -12.57
C THR A 85 -11.52 -7.62 -11.25
N GLN A 86 -11.11 -8.88 -11.13
CA GLN A 86 -10.52 -9.41 -9.91
C GLN A 86 -9.21 -10.13 -10.19
N LYS A 87 -8.18 -9.86 -9.38
CA LYS A 87 -6.88 -10.53 -9.44
C LYS A 87 -6.33 -10.73 -8.03
N THR A 88 -5.65 -11.85 -7.82
CA THR A 88 -4.90 -12.14 -6.59
C THR A 88 -3.43 -11.89 -6.84
N LEU A 89 -2.84 -11.03 -6.02
CA LEU A 89 -1.42 -10.71 -6.01
C LEU A 89 -0.74 -11.57 -4.95
N THR A 90 0.40 -12.16 -5.28
CA THR A 90 1.17 -13.03 -4.37
C THR A 90 2.64 -12.59 -4.32
N LYS A 91 3.39 -13.14 -3.37
CA LYS A 91 4.83 -12.88 -3.19
C LYS A 91 5.60 -12.86 -4.52
N GLY A 92 6.42 -11.82 -4.71
CA GLY A 92 7.21 -11.64 -5.93
C GLY A 92 6.52 -10.81 -7.02
N THR A 93 5.24 -10.45 -6.82
CA THR A 93 4.48 -9.67 -7.79
C THR A 93 4.72 -8.18 -7.60
N SER A 94 5.16 -7.49 -8.67
CA SER A 94 5.04 -6.05 -8.81
C SER A 94 3.67 -5.70 -9.38
N TYR A 95 3.03 -4.64 -8.89
CA TYR A 95 1.66 -4.31 -9.26
C TYR A 95 1.42 -2.81 -9.44
N THR A 96 0.39 -2.51 -10.21
CA THR A 96 -0.32 -1.23 -10.16
C THR A 96 -1.79 -1.51 -9.90
N ILE A 97 -2.45 -0.66 -9.11
CA ILE A 97 -3.90 -0.75 -8.87
C ILE A 97 -4.48 0.66 -9.06
N PRO A 98 -5.40 0.86 -10.03
CA PRO A 98 -6.04 2.16 -10.24
C PRO A 98 -7.05 2.46 -9.13
N PRO A 99 -7.51 3.72 -8.98
CA PRO A 99 -8.60 4.06 -8.08
C PRO A 99 -9.88 3.28 -8.41
N GLY A 100 -10.70 3.04 -7.38
CA GLY A 100 -11.98 2.36 -7.51
C GLY A 100 -11.86 0.85 -7.31
N HIS A 101 -11.39 0.43 -6.13
CA HIS A 101 -11.23 -0.98 -5.78
C HIS A 101 -11.51 -1.27 -4.31
N ASP A 102 -11.86 -2.53 -4.05
CA ASP A 102 -11.78 -3.16 -2.74
C ASP A 102 -10.63 -4.19 -2.76
N ALA A 103 -10.14 -4.56 -1.59
CA ALA A 103 -9.09 -5.57 -1.48
C ALA A 103 -9.22 -6.34 -0.17
N TRP A 104 -8.78 -7.60 -0.16
CA TRP A 104 -8.77 -8.42 1.05
C TRP A 104 -7.60 -9.39 1.05
N VAL A 105 -7.14 -9.73 2.26
CA VAL A 105 -6.07 -10.72 2.47
C VAL A 105 -6.66 -12.11 2.29
N GLU A 106 -5.96 -12.93 1.52
CA GLU A 106 -6.30 -14.34 1.33
C GLU A 106 -5.57 -15.23 2.35
N GLY A 107 -6.28 -16.24 2.87
CA GLY A 107 -5.73 -17.23 3.78
C GLY A 107 -5.31 -16.68 5.15
N ASN A 108 -4.33 -17.34 5.78
CA ASN A 108 -3.92 -17.10 7.16
C ASN A 108 -2.51 -16.50 7.30
N GLU A 109 -1.87 -16.15 6.18
CA GLU A 109 -0.58 -15.46 6.18
C GLU A 109 -0.80 -13.95 6.09
N ARG A 110 -0.07 -13.18 6.92
CA ARG A 110 -0.07 -11.72 6.82
C ARG A 110 0.42 -11.29 5.44
N PHE A 111 -0.36 -10.43 4.78
CA PHE A 111 0.08 -9.77 3.57
C PHE A 111 1.00 -8.59 3.91
N THR A 112 2.18 -8.58 3.30
CA THR A 112 3.13 -7.47 3.41
C THR A 112 3.55 -7.01 2.03
N CYS A 113 3.50 -5.70 1.77
CA CYS A 113 4.01 -5.10 0.54
C CYS A 113 4.84 -3.83 0.79
N ILE A 114 5.65 -3.47 -0.20
CA ILE A 114 6.30 -2.17 -0.30
C ILE A 114 5.50 -1.31 -1.29
N GLU A 115 5.13 -0.11 -0.88
CA GLU A 115 4.43 0.90 -1.68
C GLU A 115 5.34 2.08 -1.96
N VAL A 116 5.39 2.52 -3.22
CA VAL A 116 6.28 3.60 -3.67
C VAL A 116 5.54 4.81 -4.22
N MET A 117 4.21 4.72 -4.39
CA MET A 117 3.37 5.84 -4.84
C MET A 117 2.30 6.22 -3.82
N SER A 118 1.59 5.24 -3.26
CA SER A 118 0.44 5.51 -2.39
C SER A 118 0.81 5.83 -0.94
N ALA A 119 2.05 5.55 -0.53
CA ALA A 119 2.48 5.53 0.87
C ALA A 119 2.15 6.82 1.64
N GLU A 120 2.27 7.98 0.99
CA GLU A 120 2.00 9.27 1.64
C GLU A 120 0.52 9.46 1.98
N GLN A 121 -0.40 8.91 1.18
CA GLN A 121 -1.84 9.20 1.26
C GLN A 121 -2.67 8.05 1.85
N TYR A 122 -2.22 6.81 1.68
CA TYR A 122 -3.02 5.64 2.00
C TYR A 122 -3.40 5.54 3.49
N ALA A 123 -4.68 5.28 3.77
CA ALA A 123 -5.23 5.11 5.12
C ALA A 123 -5.04 6.29 6.08
N LYS A 124 -4.90 7.53 5.56
CA LYS A 124 -5.04 8.75 6.37
C LYS A 124 -6.53 8.99 6.70
N PRO A 125 -6.87 9.39 7.94
CA PRO A 125 -8.22 9.85 8.25
C PRO A 125 -8.67 10.96 7.31
N ALA A 126 -9.96 10.95 6.97
CA ALA A 126 -10.62 12.04 6.25
C ALA A 126 -10.69 13.32 7.07
#